data_AF-A0A178MPK2-F1
#
_entry.id   AF-A0A178MPK2-F1
#
_cell.length_a   1.000
_cell.length_b   1.000
_cell.length_c   1.000
_cell.angle_alpha   90.00
_cell.angle_beta   90.00
_cell.angle_gamma   90.00
#
_symmetry.space_group_name_H-M   'P 1'
#
loop_
_entity.id
_entity.type
_entity.pdbx_description
1 polymer ?
#
loop_
_entity_poly.entity_id
_entity_poly.type
_entity_poly.pdbx_seq_one_letter_code
_entity_poly.pdbx_strand_id
1 'polypeptide(L)'
;MYYSNIAKRPAGALRLGYTWDWRKPAKPDPDQIKEDHSPRQIIVEVSAETARLLAELATWCTEADQANKSCTSHGPLTVDGLVAMLVEDAAMVVSRPGSWEGANMAQVFASHGYQV
;
A
#
# COMPACT_ATOMS: atom_id res chain seq x y z
N MET A 1 -4.49 58.08 10.07
CA MET A 1 -5.12 57.76 8.77
C MET A 1 -4.48 56.47 8.29
N TYR A 2 -5.16 55.33 8.42
CA TYR A 2 -4.94 54.12 7.61
C TYR A 2 -6.22 53.30 7.70
N TYR A 3 -6.91 53.20 6.57
CA TYR A 3 -8.04 52.30 6.37
C TYR A 3 -7.50 50.89 6.14
N SER A 4 -8.18 49.88 6.67
CA SER A 4 -8.04 48.51 6.19
C SER A 4 -9.43 47.90 6.10
N ASN A 5 -9.92 47.76 4.87
CA ASN A 5 -11.16 47.09 4.57
C ASN A 5 -10.85 45.84 3.73
N ILE A 6 -10.95 44.70 4.40
CA ILE A 6 -11.61 43.44 4.00
C ILE A 6 -11.55 43.04 2.52
N ALA A 7 -10.82 41.96 2.24
CA ALA A 7 -11.21 41.00 1.21
C ALA A 7 -11.80 39.76 1.90
N LYS A 8 -13.08 39.49 1.60
CA LYS A 8 -13.85 38.31 2.03
C LYS A 8 -13.23 37.02 1.50
N ARG A 9 -13.20 35.96 2.33
CA ARG A 9 -13.25 34.57 1.87
C ARG A 9 -14.29 33.81 2.70
N PRO A 10 -15.34 33.22 2.08
CA PRO A 10 -16.30 32.39 2.78
C PRO A 10 -15.93 30.90 2.76
N ALA A 11 -16.37 30.25 3.84
CA ALA A 11 -16.84 28.87 4.01
C ALA A 11 -15.95 27.69 3.56
N GLY A 12 -15.49 26.90 4.55
CA GLY A 12 -15.13 25.50 4.29
C GLY A 12 -14.12 24.82 5.21
N ALA A 13 -13.43 25.54 6.10
CA ALA A 13 -12.46 24.89 7.00
C ALA A 13 -13.13 24.42 8.30
N LEU A 14 -13.54 23.15 8.35
CA LEU A 14 -13.77 22.45 9.61
C LEU A 14 -12.42 22.34 10.34
N ARG A 15 -12.20 23.26 11.27
CA ARG A 15 -11.07 23.23 12.19
C ARG A 15 -11.38 22.18 13.26
N LEU A 16 -10.91 20.95 13.06
CA LEU A 16 -10.88 19.94 14.13
C LEU A 16 -9.92 20.44 15.21
N GLY A 17 -10.49 21.02 16.27
CA GLY A 17 -9.75 21.45 17.45
C GLY A 17 -9.44 20.24 18.33
N TYR A 18 -8.16 19.95 18.53
CA TYR A 18 -7.71 19.15 19.66
C TYR A 18 -6.79 20.02 20.52
N THR A 19 -7.31 20.50 21.65
CA THR A 19 -6.49 21.02 22.74
C THR A 19 -5.97 19.82 23.53
N TRP A 20 -4.68 19.52 23.39
CA TRP A 20 -4.01 18.49 24.19
C TRP A 20 -3.65 19.05 25.57
N ASP A 21 -4.31 18.55 26.62
CA ASP A 21 -3.93 18.75 28.03
C ASP A 21 -3.03 17.60 28.47
N TRP A 22 -1.76 17.89 28.74
CA TRP A 22 -0.73 16.90 29.12
C TRP A 22 -0.92 16.33 30.54
N ARG A 23 -1.91 16.80 31.31
CA ARG A 23 -2.11 16.41 32.72
C ARG A 23 -3.04 15.22 32.93
N LYS A 24 -3.61 14.63 31.88
CA LYS A 24 -4.34 13.36 31.95
C LYS A 24 -3.95 12.47 30.78
N PRO A 25 -3.29 11.32 30.98
CA PRO A 25 -3.23 10.32 29.94
C PRO A 25 -4.63 9.72 29.81
N ALA A 26 -5.45 10.27 28.91
CA ALA A 26 -6.56 9.51 28.38
C ALA A 26 -5.91 8.31 27.66
N LYS A 27 -6.02 7.11 28.26
CA LYS A 27 -5.73 5.88 27.52
C LYS A 27 -6.61 5.95 26.28
N PRO A 28 -6.04 5.86 25.06
CA PRO A 28 -6.87 5.82 23.86
C PRO A 28 -7.87 4.68 24.04
N ASP A 29 -9.14 4.99 23.78
CA ASP A 29 -10.23 4.03 23.80
C ASP A 29 -9.88 2.88 22.84
N PRO A 30 -9.74 1.63 23.31
CA PRO A 30 -9.34 0.51 22.46
C PRO A 30 -10.33 0.25 21.32
N ASP A 31 -11.56 0.76 21.41
CA ASP A 31 -12.58 0.65 20.36
C ASP A 31 -12.45 1.73 19.26
N GLN A 32 -11.47 2.63 19.34
CA GLN A 32 -11.25 3.69 18.35
C GLN A 32 -10.20 3.39 17.28
N ILE A 33 -9.55 2.21 17.29
CA ILE A 33 -8.82 1.75 16.11
C ILE A 33 -9.83 1.17 15.12
N LYS A 34 -10.62 2.03 14.48
CA LYS A 34 -11.38 1.63 13.30
C LYS A 34 -10.37 1.46 12.17
N GLU A 35 -10.15 0.22 11.74
CA GLU A 35 -9.33 -0.08 10.56
C GLU A 35 -9.88 0.70 9.36
N ASP A 36 -9.06 1.61 8.83
CA ASP A 36 -9.40 2.36 7.62
C ASP A 36 -9.14 1.45 6.42
N HIS A 37 -10.21 0.85 5.89
CA HIS A 37 -10.17 0.02 4.69
C HIS A 37 -10.31 0.84 3.39
N SER A 38 -10.19 2.18 3.45
CA SER A 38 -10.27 3.00 2.24
C SER A 38 -9.10 2.66 1.31
N PRO A 39 -9.34 2.56 -0.01
CA PRO A 39 -8.27 2.26 -0.96
C PRO A 39 -7.17 3.31 -0.88
N ARG A 40 -5.92 2.86 -0.89
CA ARG A 40 -4.72 3.71 -0.91
C ARG A 40 -4.03 3.55 -2.26
N GLN A 41 -3.63 4.67 -2.85
CA GLN A 41 -2.82 4.67 -4.06
C GLN A 41 -1.35 4.85 -3.69
N ILE A 42 -0.49 3.97 -4.24
CA ILE A 42 0.96 4.08 -4.14
C ILE A 42 1.50 4.29 -5.56
N ILE A 43 2.31 5.33 -5.75
CA ILE A 43 2.98 5.62 -7.03
C ILE A 43 4.46 5.29 -6.84
N VAL A 44 4.98 4.39 -7.67
CA VAL A 44 6.38 4.00 -7.68
C VAL A 44 6.98 4.36 -9.04
N GLU A 45 8.05 5.14 -9.02
CA GLU A 45 8.82 5.44 -10.21
C GLU A 45 9.92 4.40 -10.37
N VAL A 46 10.01 3.82 -11.56
CA VAL A 46 11.05 2.84 -11.93
C VAL A 46 11.75 3.29 -13.20
N SER A 47 12.96 2.77 -13.42
CA SER A 47 13.67 3.04 -14.67
C SER A 47 12.91 2.48 -15.88
N ALA A 48 13.14 3.07 -17.06
CA ALA A 48 12.54 2.57 -18.29
C ALA A 48 12.90 1.09 -18.55
N GLU A 49 14.12 0.69 -18.20
CA GLU A 49 14.56 -0.71 -18.35
C GLU A 49 13.83 -1.63 -17.37
N THR A 50 13.66 -1.22 -16.12
CA THR A 50 12.87 -1.98 -15.13
C THR A 50 11.43 -2.13 -15.60
N ALA A 51 10.80 -1.06 -16.11
CA ALA A 51 9.44 -1.14 -16.65
C ALA A 51 9.35 -2.11 -17.84
N ARG A 52 10.34 -2.11 -18.74
CA ARG A 52 10.42 -3.03 -19.87
C ARG A 52 10.54 -4.49 -19.41
N LEU A 53 11.43 -4.76 -18.45
CA LEU A 53 11.63 -6.10 -17.89
C LEU A 53 10.41 -6.62 -17.15
N LEU A 54 9.68 -5.76 -16.45
CA LEU A 54 8.41 -6.13 -15.81
C LEU A 54 7.33 -6.51 -16.84
N ALA A 55 7.25 -5.79 -17.96
CA ALA A 55 6.34 -6.14 -19.04
C ALA A 55 6.71 -7.49 -19.71
N GLU A 56 8.00 -7.76 -19.87
CA GLU A 56 8.50 -9.03 -20.39
C GLU A 56 8.14 -10.20 -19.44
N LEU A 57 8.37 -10.03 -18.13
CA LEU A 57 8.00 -11.02 -17.13
C LEU A 57 6.48 -11.29 -17.08
N ALA A 58 5.65 -10.23 -17.12
CA ALA A 58 4.20 -10.37 -17.15
C ALA A 58 3.72 -11.15 -18.40
N THR A 59 4.39 -10.95 -19.54
CA THR A 59 4.15 -11.72 -20.77
C THR A 59 4.45 -13.20 -20.55
N TRP A 60 5.61 -13.55 -19.98
CA TRP A 60 5.96 -14.94 -19.69
C TRP A 60 4.98 -15.62 -18.72
N CYS A 61 4.54 -14.92 -17.67
CA CYS A 61 3.53 -15.44 -16.75
C CYS A 61 2.20 -15.70 -17.45
N THR A 62 1.77 -14.79 -18.33
CA THR A 62 0.54 -14.96 -19.12
C THR A 62 0.62 -16.13 -20.09
N GLU A 63 1.75 -16.28 -20.78
CA GLU A 63 1.98 -17.43 -21.66
C GLU A 63 1.98 -18.76 -20.87
N ALA A 64 2.58 -18.77 -19.69
CA ALA A 64 2.57 -19.93 -18.81
C ALA A 64 1.16 -20.28 -18.30
N ASP A 65 0.34 -19.28 -17.95
CA ASP A 65 -1.05 -19.51 -17.58
C ASP A 65 -1.84 -20.17 -18.73
N GLN A 66 -1.70 -19.62 -19.94
CA GLN A 66 -2.35 -20.17 -21.14
C GLN A 66 -1.90 -21.61 -21.43
N ALA A 67 -0.59 -21.89 -21.33
CA ALA A 67 -0.04 -23.23 -21.48
C ALA A 67 -0.59 -24.20 -20.42
N ASN A 68 -0.86 -23.70 -19.21
CA ASN A 68 -1.48 -24.43 -18.11
C ASN A 68 -3.02 -24.45 -18.18
N LYS A 69 -3.63 -24.08 -19.32
CA LYS A 69 -5.09 -24.05 -19.54
C LYS A 69 -5.82 -23.12 -18.56
N SER A 70 -5.18 -22.04 -18.14
CA SER A 70 -5.71 -21.05 -17.21
C SER A 70 -6.03 -21.56 -15.82
N CYS A 71 -5.17 -22.45 -15.31
CA CYS A 71 -5.27 -23.03 -13.97
C CYS A 71 -4.34 -22.37 -12.94
N THR A 72 -3.76 -21.20 -13.22
CA THR A 72 -2.98 -20.46 -12.20
C THR A 72 -3.90 -19.71 -11.25
N SER A 73 -3.42 -19.41 -10.04
CA SER A 73 -4.22 -18.74 -9.00
C SER A 73 -4.60 -17.31 -9.36
N HIS A 74 -3.85 -16.66 -10.25
CA HIS A 74 -4.02 -15.25 -10.61
C HIS A 74 -4.37 -15.04 -12.09
N GLY A 75 -4.40 -16.11 -12.88
CA GLY A 75 -4.67 -16.05 -14.32
C GLY A 75 -3.57 -15.29 -15.10
N PRO A 76 -3.90 -14.77 -16.29
CA PRO A 76 -3.02 -13.89 -17.05
C PRO A 76 -2.63 -12.64 -16.25
N LEU A 77 -1.36 -12.26 -16.31
CA LEU A 77 -0.84 -11.10 -15.57
C LEU A 77 -0.53 -9.94 -16.51
N THR A 78 -1.02 -8.76 -16.12
CA THR A 78 -0.52 -7.46 -16.57
C THR A 78 0.57 -6.96 -15.62
N VAL A 79 1.29 -5.90 -15.97
CA VAL A 79 2.33 -5.32 -15.09
C VAL A 79 1.75 -4.85 -13.76
N ASP A 80 0.60 -4.17 -13.79
CA ASP A 80 -0.12 -3.72 -12.60
C ASP A 80 -0.62 -4.90 -11.75
N GLY A 81 -1.13 -5.96 -12.37
CA GLY A 81 -1.54 -7.17 -11.65
C GLY A 81 -0.35 -7.88 -10.98
N LEU A 82 0.80 -7.97 -11.67
CA LEU A 82 2.03 -8.52 -11.12
C LEU A 82 2.52 -7.71 -9.90
N VAL A 83 2.52 -6.38 -10.00
CA VAL A 83 2.94 -5.52 -8.88
C VAL A 83 1.96 -5.59 -7.72
N ALA A 84 0.65 -5.61 -7.99
CA ALA A 84 -0.37 -5.76 -6.96
C ALA A 84 -0.20 -7.07 -6.19
N MET A 85 -0.02 -8.20 -6.90
CA MET A 85 0.25 -9.51 -6.30
C MET A 85 1.47 -9.48 -5.37
N LEU A 86 2.60 -8.90 -5.82
CA LEU A 86 3.81 -8.81 -4.99
C LEU A 86 3.62 -7.92 -3.75
N VAL A 87 2.82 -6.86 -3.85
CA VAL A 87 2.48 -5.99 -2.71
C VAL A 87 1.59 -6.74 -1.71
N GLU A 88 0.62 -7.53 -2.19
CA GLU A 88 -0.22 -8.37 -1.35
C GLU A 88 0.59 -9.44 -0.61
N ASP A 89 1.48 -10.15 -1.32
CA ASP A 89 2.37 -11.16 -0.74
C ASP A 89 3.30 -10.55 0.33
N ALA A 90 3.84 -9.35 0.07
CA ALA A 90 4.66 -8.63 1.05
C ALA A 90 3.87 -8.29 2.32
N ALA A 91 2.59 -7.93 2.21
CA ALA A 91 1.72 -7.67 3.35
C ALA A 91 1.39 -8.95 4.15
N MET A 92 1.48 -10.13 3.54
CA MET A 92 1.26 -11.41 4.22
C MET A 92 2.36 -11.76 5.23
N VAL A 93 3.56 -11.17 5.12
CA VAL A 93 4.61 -11.30 6.15
C VAL A 93 4.08 -10.86 7.52
N VAL A 94 3.29 -9.80 7.55
CA VAL A 94 2.73 -9.24 8.79
C VAL A 94 1.36 -9.85 9.11
N SER A 95 0.47 -9.94 8.12
CA SER A 95 -0.93 -10.32 8.36
C SER A 95 -1.16 -11.83 8.50
N ARG A 96 -0.31 -12.66 7.89
CA ARG A 96 -0.39 -14.14 7.92
C ARG A 96 1.02 -14.77 7.97
N PRO A 97 1.79 -14.51 9.03
CA PRO A 97 3.14 -15.06 9.17
C PRO A 97 3.06 -16.60 9.14
N GLY A 98 3.80 -17.22 8.21
CA GLY A 98 3.80 -18.67 7.98
C GLY A 98 2.87 -19.18 6.88
N SER A 99 2.06 -18.31 6.27
CA SER A 99 1.50 -18.58 4.93
C SER A 99 2.64 -18.85 3.95
N TRP A 100 2.35 -19.59 2.87
CA TRP A 100 3.38 -19.89 1.87
C TRP A 100 3.95 -18.58 1.28
N GLU A 101 3.08 -17.64 0.93
CA GLU A 101 3.42 -16.31 0.41
C GLU A 101 4.26 -15.52 1.42
N GLY A 102 3.75 -15.39 2.66
CA GLY A 102 4.42 -14.63 3.71
C GLY A 102 5.78 -15.21 4.10
N ALA A 103 5.92 -16.54 4.15
CA ALA A 103 7.19 -17.18 4.47
C ALA A 103 8.24 -16.97 3.38
N ASN A 104 7.85 -17.07 2.09
CA ASN A 104 8.76 -16.80 0.98
C ASN A 104 9.15 -15.32 0.94
N MET A 105 8.21 -14.39 1.19
CA MET A 105 8.54 -12.97 1.27
C MET A 105 9.44 -12.63 2.46
N ALA A 106 9.24 -13.26 3.62
CA ALA A 106 10.15 -13.11 4.76
C ALA A 106 11.59 -13.53 4.41
N GLN A 107 11.75 -14.59 3.62
CA GLN A 107 13.07 -15.01 3.11
C GLN A 107 13.69 -13.98 2.16
N VAL A 108 12.90 -13.34 1.28
CA VAL A 108 13.37 -12.24 0.43
C VAL A 108 13.89 -11.09 1.29
N PHE A 109 13.11 -10.64 2.28
CA PHE A 109 13.53 -9.58 3.20
C PHE A 109 14.77 -9.94 4.02
N ALA A 110 14.86 -11.17 4.53
CA ALA A 110 16.04 -11.68 5.24
C ALA A 110 17.29 -11.69 4.35
N SER A 111 17.14 -12.01 3.06
CA SER A 111 18.25 -11.96 2.08
C SER A 111 18.75 -10.54 1.83
N HIS A 112 17.93 -9.53 2.13
CA HIS A 112 18.31 -8.11 2.13
C HIS A 112 18.78 -7.60 3.52
N GLY A 113 18.87 -8.48 4.53
CA GLY A 113 19.38 -8.15 5.86
C GLY A 113 18.31 -7.62 6.84
N TYR A 114 17.03 -7.67 6.48
CA TYR A 114 15.95 -7.30 7.39
C TYR A 114 15.59 -8.46 8.33
N GLN A 115 15.27 -8.16 9.59
CA GLN A 115 14.68 -9.11 10.53
C GLN A 115 13.17 -8.90 10.56
N VAL A 116 12.44 -9.80 9.90
CA VAL A 116 10.97 -9.79 9.78
C VAL A 116 10.38 -11.13 10.19
#